data_AF-G5HFT5-F1
#
_entry.id   AF-G5HFT5-F1
#
_cell.length_a   1.000
_cell.length_b   1.000
_cell.length_c   1.000
_cell.angle_alpha   90.00
_cell.angle_beta   90.00
_cell.angle_gamma   90.00
#
_symmetry.space_group_name_H-M   'P 1'
#
loop_
_entity.id
_entity.type
_entity.pdbx_description
1 polymer ?
#
loop_
_entity_poly.entity_id
_entity_poly.type
_entity_poly.pdbx_seq_one_letter_code
_entity_poly.pdbx_strand_id
1 'polypeptide(L)'
;MEKDLKMYMTEEFIKLNTAEEQREFIENLRFLMMEDDKDFLNYYSNMGIRKSEFYSVSDRLYQLNNLHMLSGFIYQNRQVLLNEVSEIKGQHGIPDFTTVCNIGKETMLSRMFQVMKNFKINESDSK
;
A
#
# COMPACT_ATOMS: atom_id res chain seq x y z
N MET A 1 -19.03 -25.74 14.09
CA MET A 1 -18.49 -24.94 12.98
C MET A 1 -17.56 -23.84 13.48
N GLU A 2 -18.04 -22.83 14.22
CA GLU A 2 -17.18 -21.73 14.71
C GLU A 2 -16.13 -22.19 15.74
N LYS A 3 -16.52 -23.08 16.67
CA LYS A 3 -15.60 -23.71 17.63
C LYS A 3 -14.51 -24.53 16.93
N ASP A 4 -14.86 -25.20 15.82
CA ASP A 4 -13.94 -26.03 15.04
C ASP A 4 -12.97 -25.15 14.24
N LEU A 5 -13.46 -24.05 13.65
CA LEU A 5 -12.64 -23.09 12.93
C LEU A 5 -11.62 -22.40 13.87
N LYS A 6 -12.06 -21.98 15.06
CA LYS A 6 -11.15 -21.39 16.06
C LYS A 6 -10.04 -22.37 16.48
N MET A 7 -10.40 -23.64 16.70
CA MET A 7 -9.45 -24.68 17.07
C MET A 7 -8.44 -24.90 15.94
N TYR A 8 -8.91 -25.05 14.70
CA TYR A 8 -8.07 -25.17 13.51
C TYR A 8 -7.09 -24.00 13.36
N MET A 9 -7.57 -22.75 13.44
CA MET A 9 -6.71 -21.57 13.34
C MET A 9 -5.63 -21.53 14.43
N THR A 10 -5.98 -21.98 15.63
CA THR A 10 -5.04 -22.04 16.76
C THR A 10 -3.97 -23.12 16.50
N GLU A 11 -4.37 -24.29 16.01
CA GLU A 11 -3.44 -25.37 15.67
C GLU A 11 -2.48 -24.99 14.54
N GLU A 12 -2.96 -24.33 13.49
CA GLU A 12 -2.10 -23.84 12.41
C GLU A 12 -1.12 -22.76 12.90
N PHE A 13 -1.58 -21.82 13.73
CA PHE A 13 -0.71 -20.76 14.26
C PHE A 13 0.44 -21.32 15.12
N ILE A 14 0.18 -22.34 15.94
CA ILE A 14 1.19 -22.94 16.83
C ILE A 14 2.31 -23.65 16.05
N LYS A 15 2.06 -24.07 14.79
CA LYS A 15 3.07 -24.71 13.93
C LYS A 15 4.11 -23.72 13.38
N LEU A 16 3.85 -22.42 13.45
CA LEU A 16 4.70 -21.37 12.89
C LEU A 16 5.84 -21.05 13.85
N ASN A 17 7.08 -21.04 13.33
CA ASN A 17 8.29 -21.00 14.14
C ASN A 17 8.91 -19.60 14.22
N THR A 18 8.51 -18.69 13.35
CA THR A 18 9.06 -17.35 13.27
C THR A 18 7.99 -16.27 13.49
N ALA A 19 8.43 -15.12 14.00
CA ALA A 19 7.54 -13.97 14.18
C ALA A 19 7.00 -13.44 12.83
N GLU A 20 7.72 -13.64 11.74
CA GLU A 20 7.30 -13.25 10.40
C GLU A 20 6.15 -14.13 9.90
N GLU A 21 6.30 -15.45 9.97
CA GLU A 21 5.22 -16.40 9.63
C GLU A 21 3.96 -16.14 10.47
N GLN A 22 4.12 -15.97 11.79
CA GLN A 22 3.02 -15.67 12.71
C GLN A 22 2.30 -14.37 12.35
N ARG A 23 3.07 -13.34 11.98
CA ARG A 23 2.51 -12.06 11.55
C ARG A 23 1.73 -12.21 10.25
N GLU A 24 2.32 -12.84 9.24
CA GLU A 24 1.67 -13.09 7.96
C GLU A 24 0.37 -13.88 8.13
N PHE A 25 0.36 -14.90 9.00
CA PHE A 25 -0.84 -15.66 9.31
C PHE A 25 -1.94 -14.79 9.93
N ILE A 26 -1.60 -13.94 10.91
CA ILE A 26 -2.57 -13.05 11.57
C ILE A 26 -3.13 -12.03 10.56
N GLU A 27 -2.29 -11.45 9.72
CA GLU A 27 -2.73 -10.50 8.70
C GLU A 27 -3.68 -11.18 7.69
N ASN A 28 -3.31 -12.36 7.17
CA ASN A 28 -4.16 -13.15 6.27
C ASN A 28 -5.51 -13.52 6.91
N LEU A 29 -5.53 -13.93 8.18
CA LEU A 29 -6.78 -14.22 8.88
C LEU A 29 -7.69 -12.99 9.00
N ARG A 30 -7.13 -11.82 9.36
CA ARG A 30 -7.91 -10.59 9.43
C ARG A 30 -8.51 -10.23 8.08
N PHE A 31 -7.71 -10.35 7.01
CA PHE A 31 -8.17 -10.11 5.65
C PHE A 31 -9.33 -11.05 5.31
N LEU A 32 -9.14 -12.36 5.48
CA LEU A 32 -10.19 -13.35 5.21
C LEU A 32 -11.49 -13.12 6.00
N MET A 33 -11.40 -12.62 7.23
CA MET A 33 -12.57 -12.43 8.09
C MET A 33 -13.29 -11.11 7.90
N MET A 34 -12.62 -10.06 7.44
CA MET A 34 -13.13 -8.69 7.47
C MET A 34 -13.33 -8.06 6.08
N GLU A 35 -12.80 -8.70 5.04
CA GLU A 35 -12.95 -8.20 3.68
C GLU A 35 -14.30 -8.47 3.06
N ASP A 36 -14.62 -7.65 2.06
CA ASP A 36 -15.67 -8.00 1.11
C ASP A 36 -15.12 -8.88 -0.01
N ASP A 37 -16.01 -9.61 -0.68
CA ASP A 37 -15.64 -10.55 -1.74
C ASP A 37 -14.88 -9.86 -2.89
N LYS A 38 -15.12 -8.57 -3.11
CA LYS A 38 -14.52 -7.82 -4.22
C LYS A 38 -13.06 -7.53 -3.94
N ASP A 39 -12.74 -6.99 -2.76
CA ASP A 39 -11.37 -6.66 -2.40
C ASP A 39 -10.54 -7.93 -2.17
N PHE A 40 -11.15 -9.00 -1.67
CA PHE A 40 -10.54 -10.32 -1.66
C PHE A 40 -10.13 -10.79 -3.08
N LEU A 41 -11.06 -10.77 -4.04
CA LEU A 41 -10.76 -11.18 -5.42
C LEU A 41 -9.73 -10.28 -6.09
N ASN A 42 -9.76 -8.97 -5.83
CA ASN A 42 -8.79 -8.03 -6.38
C ASN A 42 -7.38 -8.27 -5.84
N TYR A 43 -7.23 -8.59 -4.56
CA TYR A 43 -5.92 -8.88 -3.96
C TYR A 43 -5.25 -10.10 -4.59
N TYR A 44 -6.02 -11.18 -4.82
CA TYR A 44 -5.51 -12.43 -5.40
C TYR A 44 -5.59 -12.49 -6.94
N SER A 45 -5.95 -11.38 -7.60
CA SER A 45 -6.00 -11.33 -9.07
C SER A 45 -4.59 -11.34 -9.65
N ASN A 46 -4.33 -12.26 -10.59
CA ASN A 46 -3.11 -12.29 -11.39
C ASN A 46 -3.19 -11.40 -12.65
N MET A 47 -4.35 -10.78 -12.91
CA MET A 47 -4.52 -9.82 -14.01
C MET A 47 -4.23 -8.40 -13.53
N GLY A 48 -3.80 -7.53 -14.45
CA GLY A 48 -3.56 -6.12 -14.16
C GLY A 48 -4.77 -5.47 -13.48
N ILE A 49 -4.53 -4.87 -12.32
CA ILE A 49 -5.56 -4.24 -11.48
C ILE A 49 -5.84 -2.81 -11.94
N ARG A 50 -7.10 -2.36 -11.86
CA ARG A 50 -7.44 -0.96 -12.14
C ARG A 50 -7.04 -0.07 -10.97
N LYS A 51 -6.79 1.22 -11.26
CA LYS A 51 -6.42 2.23 -10.26
C LYS A 51 -7.37 2.27 -9.05
N SER A 52 -8.68 2.27 -9.29
CA SER A 52 -9.69 2.28 -8.21
C SER A 52 -9.68 1.02 -7.35
N GLU A 53 -9.43 -0.15 -7.94
CA GLU A 53 -9.34 -1.42 -7.22
C GLU A 53 -8.05 -1.48 -6.39
N PHE A 54 -6.94 -1.03 -6.95
CA PHE A 54 -5.66 -0.93 -6.25
C PHE A 54 -5.79 -0.08 -4.98
N TYR A 55 -6.41 1.10 -5.06
CA TYR A 55 -6.59 1.95 -3.88
C TYR A 55 -7.61 1.40 -2.89
N SER A 56 -8.70 0.75 -3.36
CA SER A 56 -9.67 0.09 -2.47
C SER A 56 -8.98 -0.95 -1.58
N VAL A 57 -8.25 -1.89 -2.19
CA VAL A 57 -7.52 -2.94 -1.47
C VAL A 57 -6.42 -2.34 -0.58
N SER A 58 -5.70 -1.31 -1.05
CA SER A 58 -4.63 -0.68 -0.27
C SER A 58 -5.15 0.02 0.99
N ASP A 59 -6.21 0.84 0.85
CA ASP A 59 -6.83 1.55 1.97
C ASP A 59 -7.37 0.58 3.01
N ARG A 60 -7.91 -0.53 2.52
CA ARG A 60 -8.51 -1.55 3.34
C ARG A 60 -7.46 -2.37 4.11
N LEU A 61 -6.39 -2.82 3.46
CA LEU A 61 -5.25 -3.45 4.16
C LEU A 61 -4.64 -2.50 5.20
N TYR A 62 -4.57 -1.20 4.90
CA TYR A 62 -4.14 -0.19 5.86
C TYR A 62 -5.08 -0.09 7.06
N GLN A 63 -6.40 -0.05 6.84
CA GLN A 63 -7.43 -0.02 7.90
C GLN A 63 -7.37 -1.27 8.80
N LEU A 64 -7.05 -2.43 8.24
CA LEU A 64 -6.89 -3.68 9.00
C LEU A 64 -5.54 -3.78 9.74
N ASN A 65 -4.66 -2.79 9.58
CA ASN A 65 -3.28 -2.83 10.07
C ASN A 65 -2.50 -4.05 9.52
N ASN A 66 -2.80 -4.45 8.29
CA ASN A 66 -2.15 -5.55 7.57
C ASN A 66 -0.98 -5.00 6.73
N LEU A 67 0.00 -4.41 7.43
CA LEU A 67 1.07 -3.66 6.77
C LEU A 67 2.06 -4.54 5.99
N HIS A 68 2.23 -5.81 6.38
CA HIS A 68 3.09 -6.73 5.64
C HIS A 68 2.43 -7.13 4.31
N MET A 69 1.15 -7.52 4.35
CA MET A 69 0.36 -7.77 3.14
C MET A 69 0.28 -6.54 2.24
N LEU A 70 0.04 -5.36 2.82
CA LEU A 70 0.01 -4.09 2.08
C LEU A 70 1.34 -3.84 1.35
N SER A 71 2.47 -4.07 2.02
CA SER A 71 3.78 -3.92 1.40
C SER A 71 3.96 -4.86 0.21
N GLY A 72 3.58 -6.14 0.36
CA GLY A 72 3.63 -7.12 -0.72
C GLY A 72 2.74 -6.73 -1.90
N PHE A 73 1.50 -6.32 -1.61
CA PHE A 73 0.51 -5.92 -2.61
C PHE A 73 0.94 -4.68 -3.41
N ILE A 74 1.45 -3.64 -2.72
CA ILE A 74 2.00 -2.44 -3.36
C ILE A 74 3.16 -2.82 -4.27
N TYR A 75 4.08 -3.67 -3.80
CA TYR A 75 5.25 -4.06 -4.60
C TYR A 75 4.85 -4.82 -5.88
N GLN A 76 3.91 -5.76 -5.77
CA GLN A 76 3.39 -6.52 -6.91
C GLN A 76 2.70 -5.60 -7.92
N ASN A 77 1.91 -4.63 -7.46
CA ASN A 77 1.08 -3.75 -8.29
C ASN A 77 1.69 -2.36 -8.52
N ARG A 78 2.99 -2.17 -8.25
CA ARG A 78 3.69 -0.87 -8.35
C ARG A 78 3.58 -0.17 -9.69
N GLN A 79 3.24 -0.90 -10.76
CA GLN A 79 2.99 -0.31 -12.07
C GLN A 79 1.81 0.66 -12.08
N VAL A 80 0.80 0.47 -11.21
CA VAL A 80 -0.29 1.43 -11.03
C VAL A 80 0.27 2.79 -10.61
N LEU A 81 1.19 2.80 -9.64
CA LEU A 81 1.86 4.02 -9.15
C LEU A 81 2.78 4.65 -10.20
N LEU A 82 3.54 3.83 -10.93
CA LEU A 82 4.42 4.30 -11.99
C LEU A 82 3.63 4.93 -13.15
N ASN A 83 2.45 4.40 -13.45
CA ASN A 83 1.58 4.96 -14.47
C ASN A 83 1.02 6.32 -14.06
N GLU A 84 0.77 6.59 -12.77
CA GLU A 84 0.33 7.92 -12.32
C GLU A 84 1.32 9.02 -12.69
N VAL A 85 2.63 8.74 -12.60
CA VAL A 85 3.67 9.70 -13.02
C VAL A 85 3.53 10.04 -14.50
N SER A 86 3.10 9.06 -15.31
CA SER A 86 2.85 9.25 -16.73
C SER A 86 1.53 9.98 -17.03
N GLU A 87 0.59 10.01 -16.08
CA GLU A 87 -0.68 10.76 -16.18
C GLU A 87 -0.48 12.26 -15.91
N ILE A 88 0.61 12.67 -15.23
CA ILE A 88 0.95 14.09 -15.00
C ILE A 88 1.42 14.79 -16.29
N LYS A 89 1.37 14.14 -17.46
CA LYS A 89 1.78 14.76 -18.74
C LYS A 89 0.85 15.90 -19.14
N GLY A 90 1.36 17.13 -19.04
CA GLY A 90 0.77 18.32 -19.66
C GLY A 90 1.14 18.45 -21.13
N GLN A 91 0.91 19.63 -21.71
CA GLN A 91 1.24 19.90 -23.11
C GLN A 91 2.76 19.86 -23.35
N HIS A 92 3.16 19.34 -24.53
CA HIS A 92 4.56 19.35 -25.00
C HIS A 92 5.56 18.61 -24.09
N GLY A 93 5.11 17.62 -23.30
CA GLY A 93 5.98 16.84 -22.42
C GLY A 93 6.34 17.54 -21.11
N ILE A 94 5.74 18.70 -20.83
CA ILE A 94 5.87 19.40 -19.55
C ILE A 94 4.84 18.83 -18.57
N PRO A 95 5.22 18.40 -17.36
CA PRO A 95 4.28 17.96 -16.35
C PRO A 95 3.26 19.06 -15.98
N ASP A 96 1.98 18.71 -15.88
CA ASP A 96 0.92 19.60 -15.46
C ASP A 96 0.74 19.56 -13.93
N PHE A 97 1.02 20.69 -13.27
CA PHE A 97 0.86 20.87 -11.82
C PHE A 97 -0.24 21.87 -11.46
N THR A 98 -1.26 22.01 -12.32
CA THR A 98 -2.38 22.94 -12.10
C THR A 98 -3.40 22.48 -11.05
N THR A 99 -3.25 21.26 -10.50
CA THR A 99 -4.11 20.72 -9.44
C THR A 99 -4.20 21.67 -8.25
N VAL A 100 -5.41 21.84 -7.72
CA VAL A 100 -5.67 22.72 -6.58
C VAL A 100 -4.86 22.27 -5.37
N CYS A 101 -4.01 23.17 -4.88
CA CYS A 101 -3.27 22.95 -3.65
C CYS A 101 -4.19 23.22 -2.46
N ASN A 102 -4.46 22.20 -1.64
CA ASN A 102 -5.31 22.33 -0.44
C ASN A 102 -4.67 23.15 0.70
N ILE A 103 -3.44 23.64 0.50
CA ILE A 103 -2.69 24.45 1.47
C ILE A 103 -2.24 25.76 0.81
N GLY A 104 -1.95 26.76 1.63
CA GLY A 104 -1.42 28.04 1.14
C GLY A 104 -0.06 27.88 0.45
N LYS A 105 0.19 28.71 -0.57
CA LYS A 105 1.45 28.74 -1.35
C LYS A 105 2.70 28.73 -0.48
N GLU A 106 2.77 29.61 0.51
CA GLU A 106 3.95 29.74 1.39
C GLU A 106 4.20 28.47 2.20
N THR A 107 3.12 27.83 2.68
CA THR A 107 3.22 26.54 3.38
C THR A 107 3.71 25.44 2.44
N MET A 108 3.24 25.40 1.21
CA MET A 108 3.71 24.43 0.21
C MET A 108 5.20 24.61 -0.07
N LEU A 109 5.64 25.84 -0.36
CA LEU A 109 7.05 26.14 -0.63
C LEU A 109 7.95 25.79 0.57
N SER A 110 7.54 26.15 1.78
CA SER A 110 8.27 25.81 3.01
C SER A 110 8.46 24.30 3.16
N ARG A 111 7.40 23.51 2.96
CA ARG A 111 7.47 22.03 3.00
C ARG A 111 8.35 21.47 1.89
N MET A 112 8.25 21.99 0.67
CA MET A 112 9.09 21.56 -0.44
C MET A 112 10.58 21.77 -0.13
N PHE A 113 10.96 22.95 0.37
CA PHE A 113 12.36 23.22 0.73
C PHE A 113 12.85 22.31 1.86
N GLN A 114 12.02 22.04 2.87
CA GLN A 114 12.35 21.11 3.94
C GLN A 114 12.59 19.69 3.40
N VAL A 115 11.70 19.19 2.55
CA VAL A 115 11.82 17.86 1.92
C VAL A 115 13.08 17.79 1.07
N MET A 116 13.31 18.75 0.19
CA MET A 116 14.51 18.79 -0.68
C MET A 116 15.81 18.85 0.11
N LYS A 117 15.84 19.57 1.24
CA LYS A 117 17.01 19.62 2.12
C LYS A 117 17.32 18.23 2.69
N ASN A 118 16.31 17.50 3.14
CA ASN A 118 16.48 16.16 3.70
C ASN A 118 16.94 15.14 2.65
N PHE A 119 16.43 15.24 1.41
CA PHE A 119 16.87 14.36 0.31
C PHE A 119 18.34 14.59 -0.07
N LYS A 120 18.79 15.85 -0.14
CA LYS A 120 20.19 16.18 -0.47
C LYS A 120 21.19 15.72 0.60
N ILE A 121 20.79 15.69 1.87
CA ILE A 121 21.63 15.20 2.97
C ILE A 121 21.85 13.68 2.85
N ASN A 122 20.82 12.92 2.46
CA ASN A 122 20.93 11.46 2.33
C ASN A 122 21.77 11.02 1.11
N GLU A 123 21.84 11.83 0.04
CA GLU A 123 22.73 11.56 -1.10
C GLU A 123 24.22 11.84 -0.77
N SER A 124 24.51 12.78 0.14
CA SER A 124 25.88 13.09 0.56
C SER A 124 26.50 12.08 1.53
N ASP A 125 25.68 11.30 2.24
CA ASP A 125 26.14 10.27 3.19
C ASP A 125 26.28 8.87 2.55
N SER A 126 25.99 8.75 1.25
CA SER A 126 26.07 7.51 0.47
C SER A 126 27.33 7.41 -0.42
N LYS A 127 28.42 8.12 -0.06
CA LYS A 127 29.72 8.05 -0.75
C LYS A 127 30.81 7.45 0.11
#